data_AF-A0A947Y5K8-F1
#
_entry.id   AF-A0A947Y5K8-F1
#
_cell.length_a   1.000
_cell.length_b   1.000
_cell.length_c   1.000
_cell.angle_alpha   90.00
_cell.angle_beta   90.00
_cell.angle_gamma   90.00
#
_symmetry.space_group_name_H-M   'P 1'
#
loop_
_entity.id
_entity.type
_entity.pdbx_description
1 polymer ?
#
loop_
_entity_poly.entity_id
_entity_poly.type
_entity_poly.pdbx_seq_one_letter_code
_entity_poly.pdbx_strand_id
1 'polypeptide(L)'
;MHYREADDEYFEIFKEHGPSVGSAIGRTEFPKTYRAMFGFCAKTNSLKTAMFECIETNNPYAFKVLFRCFCEHYLKFTYLWACFVNEKSDRVGNDYFSFCGAVEAQDYIAAIAMAEGLLGNEMVANARDAIAQLYPDTAKLSPRELERRSGQFKYRAILRFLADEKYAFVAKDRPFLAQIIPTYALLSSFVHGGPYTDLEMANFSQPSAIAECESNVEVVMLMNATVFMLTAAAISREHPEFGEIAPKVNSIIKRFVSDET
;
A
#
# COMPACT_ATOMS: atom_id res chain seq x y z
N MET A 1 11.33 10.84 20.93
CA MET A 1 11.84 11.04 19.56
C MET A 1 10.68 11.52 18.73
N HIS A 2 10.82 12.64 18.03
CA HIS A 2 9.75 13.16 17.17
C HIS A 2 9.64 12.32 15.87
N TYR A 3 8.46 12.21 15.27
CA TYR A 3 8.25 11.34 14.09
C TYR A 3 9.17 11.70 12.90
N ARG A 4 9.57 12.97 12.77
CA ARG A 4 10.53 13.42 11.74
C ARG A 4 11.95 12.93 12.00
N GLU A 5 12.40 12.94 13.25
CA GLU A 5 13.72 12.43 13.61
C GLU A 5 13.81 10.93 13.31
N ALA A 6 12.77 10.19 13.69
CA ALA A 6 12.65 8.78 13.37
C ALA A 6 12.60 8.53 11.85
N ASP A 7 11.87 9.37 11.11
CA ASP A 7 11.77 9.27 9.65
C ASP A 7 13.10 9.56 8.95
N ASP A 8 13.83 10.58 9.38
CA ASP A 8 15.15 10.94 8.84
C ASP A 8 16.16 9.81 9.08
N GLU A 9 16.22 9.26 10.30
CA GLU A 9 17.06 8.12 10.62
C GLU A 9 16.70 6.88 9.77
N TYR A 10 15.40 6.60 9.62
CA TYR A 10 14.92 5.52 8.76
C TYR A 10 15.31 5.75 7.29
N PHE A 11 15.15 6.98 6.81
CA PHE A 11 15.38 7.33 5.43
C PHE A 11 16.86 7.18 5.05
N GLU A 12 17.80 7.50 5.94
CA GLU A 12 19.22 7.26 5.69
C GLU A 12 19.53 5.75 5.55
N ILE A 13 18.89 4.87 6.34
CA ILE A 13 18.99 3.41 6.13
C ILE A 13 18.44 3.00 4.77
N PHE A 14 17.25 3.52 4.40
CA PHE A 14 16.64 3.19 3.11
C PHE A 14 17.51 3.66 1.94
N LYS A 15 18.09 4.86 2.04
CA LYS A 15 18.98 5.44 1.03
C LYS A 15 20.29 4.66 0.90
N GLU A 16 20.87 4.23 2.02
CA GLU A 16 22.08 3.41 2.04
C GLU A 16 21.85 2.03 1.40
N HIS A 17 20.78 1.34 1.78
CA HIS A 17 20.60 -0.08 1.44
C HIS A 17 19.59 -0.37 0.33
N GLY A 18 18.61 0.52 0.11
CA GLY A 18 17.53 0.36 -0.85
C GLY A 18 17.99 0.05 -2.28
N PRO A 19 18.99 0.75 -2.84
CA PRO A 19 19.51 0.45 -4.18
C PRO A 19 20.09 -0.96 -4.30
N SER A 20 20.82 -1.43 -3.28
CA SER A 20 21.42 -2.78 -3.27
C SER A 20 20.36 -3.87 -3.11
N VAL A 21 19.38 -3.65 -2.24
CA VAL A 21 18.21 -4.54 -2.10
C VAL A 21 17.43 -4.62 -3.42
N GLY A 22 17.11 -3.46 -4.02
CA GLY A 22 16.41 -3.39 -5.30
C GLY A 22 17.15 -4.11 -6.44
N SER A 23 18.48 -3.97 -6.48
CA SER A 23 19.33 -4.65 -7.46
C SER A 23 19.39 -6.17 -7.26
N ALA A 24 19.23 -6.65 -6.02
CA ALA A 24 19.23 -8.07 -5.74
C ALA A 24 17.94 -8.79 -6.18
N ILE A 25 16.81 -8.09 -6.25
CA ILE A 25 15.48 -8.67 -6.56
C ILE A 25 15.51 -9.57 -7.81
N GLY A 26 16.16 -9.13 -8.89
CA GLY A 26 16.24 -9.90 -10.14
C GLY A 26 17.04 -11.21 -10.04
N ARG A 27 17.76 -11.44 -8.94
CA ARG A 27 18.58 -12.62 -8.68
C ARG A 27 17.97 -13.56 -7.63
N THR A 28 16.80 -13.21 -7.10
CA THR A 28 16.05 -14.04 -6.14
C THR A 28 15.26 -15.13 -6.87
N GLU A 29 14.84 -16.16 -6.13
CA GLU A 29 13.89 -17.18 -6.59
C GLU A 29 12.47 -16.62 -6.78
N PHE A 30 12.15 -15.50 -6.13
CA PHE A 30 10.80 -14.89 -6.11
C PHE A 30 10.77 -13.43 -6.59
N PRO A 31 11.27 -13.15 -7.81
CA PRO A 31 11.55 -11.79 -8.26
C PRO A 31 10.29 -10.92 -8.36
N LYS A 32 9.11 -11.46 -8.72
CA LYS A 32 7.90 -10.65 -8.83
C LYS A 32 7.33 -10.28 -7.47
N THR A 33 7.40 -11.18 -6.50
CA THR A 33 6.90 -10.96 -5.14
C THR A 33 7.75 -9.92 -4.43
N TYR A 34 9.09 -10.05 -4.49
CA TYR A 34 9.97 -9.01 -3.96
C TYR A 34 9.85 -7.70 -4.72
N ARG A 35 9.68 -7.71 -6.05
CA ARG A 35 9.42 -6.48 -6.82
C ARG A 35 8.14 -5.78 -6.36
N ALA A 36 7.07 -6.53 -6.13
CA ALA A 36 5.81 -5.97 -5.65
C ALA A 36 5.96 -5.37 -4.24
N MET A 37 6.58 -6.11 -3.30
CA MET A 37 6.85 -5.66 -1.94
C MET A 37 7.75 -4.42 -1.90
N PHE A 38 8.89 -4.45 -2.60
CA PHE A 38 9.80 -3.32 -2.69
C PHE A 38 9.16 -2.10 -3.37
N GLY A 39 8.32 -2.32 -4.38
CA GLY A 39 7.54 -1.26 -5.00
C GLY A 39 6.63 -0.52 -4.01
N PHE A 40 6.10 -1.20 -3.00
CA PHE A 40 5.33 -0.55 -1.94
C PHE A 40 6.19 0.35 -1.03
N CYS A 41 7.51 0.12 -0.91
CA CYS A 41 8.39 1.03 -0.18
C CYS A 41 8.37 2.43 -0.81
N ALA A 42 8.51 2.51 -2.13
CA ALA A 42 8.46 3.80 -2.85
C ALA A 42 7.07 4.45 -2.74
N LYS A 43 6.00 3.68 -2.98
CA LYS A 43 4.62 4.21 -2.97
C LYS A 43 4.23 4.74 -1.59
N THR A 44 4.50 3.98 -0.53
CA THR A 44 4.17 4.38 0.85
C THR A 44 5.02 5.56 1.29
N ASN A 45 6.30 5.61 0.91
CA ASN A 45 7.16 6.75 1.21
C ASN A 45 6.67 8.04 0.54
N SER A 46 6.30 7.99 -0.75
CA SER A 46 5.74 9.15 -1.45
C SER A 46 4.45 9.67 -0.80
N LEU A 47 3.54 8.77 -0.42
CA LEU A 47 2.31 9.14 0.28
C LEU A 47 2.60 9.76 1.65
N LYS A 48 3.49 9.15 2.44
CA LYS A 48 3.93 9.67 3.75
C LYS A 48 4.49 11.08 3.61
N THR A 49 5.42 11.33 2.69
CA THR A 49 6.01 12.66 2.48
C THR A 49 4.94 13.68 2.11
N ALA A 50 4.01 13.35 1.21
CA ALA A 50 2.91 14.24 0.87
C ALA A 50 1.97 14.52 2.07
N MET A 51 1.78 13.54 2.96
CA MET A 51 1.02 13.74 4.20
C MET A 51 1.74 14.67 5.18
N PHE A 52 3.08 14.63 5.25
CA PHE A 52 3.86 15.57 6.07
C PHE A 52 3.68 17.00 5.55
N GLU A 53 3.73 17.19 4.22
CA GLU A 53 3.48 18.49 3.58
C GLU A 53 2.05 19.00 3.83
N CYS A 54 1.05 18.11 3.89
CA CYS A 54 -0.32 18.49 4.22
C CYS A 54 -0.43 19.06 5.64
N ILE A 55 0.36 18.57 6.60
CA ILE A 55 0.41 19.13 7.96
C ILE A 55 1.03 20.53 7.91
N GLU A 56 2.17 20.68 7.23
CA GLU A 56 2.88 21.98 7.10
C GLU A 56 2.04 23.06 6.41
N THR A 57 1.20 22.65 5.47
CA THR A 57 0.33 23.55 4.69
C THR A 57 -1.08 23.69 5.28
N ASN A 58 -1.34 23.14 6.48
CA ASN A 58 -2.62 23.17 7.16
C ASN A 58 -3.79 22.64 6.28
N ASN A 59 -3.57 21.49 5.64
CA ASN A 59 -4.51 20.87 4.69
C ASN A 59 -5.01 19.49 5.18
N PRO A 60 -5.88 19.45 6.20
CA PRO A 60 -6.40 18.20 6.77
C PRO A 60 -7.27 17.42 5.77
N TYR A 61 -7.91 18.08 4.79
CA TYR A 61 -8.67 17.40 3.75
C TYR A 61 -7.76 16.50 2.91
N ALA A 62 -6.70 17.08 2.34
CA ALA A 62 -5.76 16.34 1.50
C ALA A 62 -5.05 15.25 2.30
N PHE A 63 -4.70 15.53 3.56
CA PHE A 63 -4.16 14.53 4.48
C PHE A 63 -5.09 13.31 4.59
N LYS A 64 -6.38 13.51 4.86
CA LYS A 64 -7.36 12.43 5.03
C LYS A 64 -7.56 11.62 3.74
N VAL A 65 -7.55 12.28 2.58
CA VAL A 65 -7.57 11.60 1.26
C VAL A 65 -6.34 10.71 1.08
N LEU A 66 -5.14 11.26 1.31
CA LEU A 66 -3.88 10.53 1.18
C LEU A 66 -3.77 9.39 2.19
N PHE A 67 -4.26 9.59 3.40
CA PHE A 67 -4.22 8.58 4.46
C PHE A 67 -5.05 7.35 4.10
N ARG A 68 -6.20 7.54 3.47
CA ARG A 68 -6.99 6.42 2.93
C ARG A 68 -6.19 5.62 1.91
N CYS A 69 -5.59 6.30 0.94
CA CYS A 69 -4.75 5.67 -0.07
C CYS A 69 -3.58 4.91 0.57
N PHE A 70 -2.93 5.51 1.58
CA PHE A 70 -1.82 4.92 2.31
C PHE A 70 -2.25 3.61 3.01
N CYS A 71 -3.40 3.61 3.68
CA CYS A 71 -3.95 2.41 4.31
C CYS A 71 -4.19 1.27 3.30
N GLU A 72 -4.70 1.56 2.10
CA GLU A 72 -4.87 0.54 1.04
C GLU A 72 -3.53 -0.03 0.59
N HIS A 73 -2.52 0.82 0.43
CA HIS A 73 -1.19 0.40 0.00
C HIS A 73 -0.52 -0.47 1.06
N TYR A 74 -0.60 -0.07 2.31
CA TYR A 74 -0.07 -0.84 3.43
C TYR A 74 -0.78 -2.19 3.58
N LEU A 75 -2.11 -2.24 3.44
CA LEU A 75 -2.86 -3.49 3.51
C LEU A 75 -2.52 -4.43 2.34
N LYS A 76 -2.39 -3.91 1.12
CA LYS A 76 -1.92 -4.69 -0.03
C LYS A 76 -0.51 -5.24 0.21
N PHE A 77 0.41 -4.42 0.71
CA PHE A 77 1.73 -4.88 1.10
C PHE A 77 1.67 -6.01 2.15
N THR A 78 0.89 -5.80 3.21
CA THR A 78 0.74 -6.77 4.31
C THR A 78 0.20 -8.11 3.79
N TYR A 79 -0.78 -8.07 2.88
CA TYR A 79 -1.30 -9.26 2.20
C TYR A 79 -0.21 -9.99 1.41
N LEU A 80 0.54 -9.29 0.56
CA LEU A 80 1.64 -9.87 -0.21
C LEU A 80 2.68 -10.53 0.69
N TRP A 81 3.11 -9.83 1.74
CA TRP A 81 4.09 -10.33 2.69
C TRP A 81 3.58 -11.56 3.45
N ALA A 82 2.33 -11.55 3.93
CA ALA A 82 1.73 -12.67 4.64
C ALA A 82 1.60 -13.92 3.75
N CYS A 83 1.12 -13.76 2.50
CA CYS A 83 1.13 -14.82 1.51
C CYS A 83 2.53 -15.36 1.27
N PHE A 84 3.52 -14.49 1.07
CA PHE A 84 4.88 -14.87 0.78
C PHE A 84 5.54 -15.65 1.93
N VAL A 85 5.41 -15.17 3.17
CA VAL A 85 5.98 -15.83 4.35
C VAL A 85 5.40 -17.24 4.54
N ASN A 86 4.13 -17.43 4.22
CA ASN A 86 3.47 -18.72 4.35
C ASN A 86 3.74 -19.67 3.17
N GLU A 87 3.69 -19.17 1.94
CA GLU A 87 3.74 -20.01 0.72
C GLU A 87 5.15 -20.18 0.17
N LYS A 88 6.06 -19.22 0.42
CA LYS A 88 7.43 -19.19 -0.10
C LYS A 88 7.47 -19.44 -1.61
N SER A 89 6.64 -18.71 -2.34
CA SER A 89 6.51 -18.83 -3.79
C SER A 89 6.35 -17.46 -4.44
N ASP A 90 6.67 -17.38 -5.72
CA ASP A 90 6.48 -16.14 -6.48
C ASP A 90 5.02 -15.92 -6.92
N ARG A 91 4.11 -16.80 -6.52
CA ARG A 91 2.71 -16.82 -6.99
C ARG A 91 1.99 -15.53 -6.70
N VAL A 92 2.09 -15.00 -5.47
CA VAL A 92 1.33 -13.81 -5.09
C VAL A 92 1.79 -12.56 -5.85
N GLY A 93 3.09 -12.45 -6.14
CA GLY A 93 3.63 -11.40 -7.01
C GLY A 93 3.17 -11.54 -8.46
N ASN A 94 3.14 -12.77 -9.00
CA ASN A 94 2.56 -13.05 -10.32
C ASN A 94 1.10 -12.62 -10.39
N ASP A 95 0.28 -13.07 -9.44
CA ASP A 95 -1.14 -12.75 -9.37
C ASP A 95 -1.38 -11.24 -9.26
N TYR A 96 -0.57 -10.53 -8.47
CA TYR A 96 -0.68 -9.08 -8.31
C TYR A 96 -0.46 -8.36 -9.64
N PHE A 97 0.67 -8.60 -10.32
CA PHE A 97 0.96 -7.93 -11.58
C PHE A 97 0.04 -8.37 -12.72
N SER A 98 -0.33 -9.65 -12.78
CA SER A 98 -1.17 -10.17 -13.86
C SER A 98 -2.64 -9.80 -13.71
N PHE A 99 -3.24 -9.98 -12.53
CA PHE A 99 -4.68 -9.76 -12.35
C PHE A 99 -5.01 -8.29 -12.07
N CYS A 100 -4.25 -7.61 -11.20
CA CYS A 100 -4.50 -6.18 -10.97
C CYS A 100 -4.15 -5.36 -12.21
N GLY A 101 -2.99 -5.63 -12.84
CA GLY A 101 -2.58 -4.91 -14.04
C GLY A 101 -3.55 -5.10 -15.22
N ALA A 102 -4.10 -6.31 -15.41
CA ALA A 102 -5.10 -6.54 -16.44
C ALA A 102 -6.44 -5.85 -16.16
N VAL A 103 -6.92 -5.85 -14.91
CA VAL A 103 -8.15 -5.13 -14.55
C VAL A 103 -7.97 -3.63 -14.73
N GLU A 104 -6.87 -3.06 -14.26
CA GLU A 104 -6.57 -1.63 -14.44
C GLU A 104 -6.53 -1.25 -15.93
N ALA A 105 -5.93 -2.09 -16.78
CA ALA A 105 -5.92 -1.87 -18.22
C ALA A 105 -7.32 -1.98 -18.84
N GLN A 106 -8.14 -2.95 -18.40
CA GLN A 106 -9.51 -3.12 -18.89
C GLN A 106 -10.39 -1.93 -18.51
N ASP A 107 -10.32 -1.47 -17.26
CA ASP A 107 -11.07 -0.33 -16.76
C ASP A 107 -10.70 0.95 -17.52
N TYR A 108 -9.41 1.17 -17.79
CA TYR A 108 -8.93 2.30 -18.58
C TYR A 108 -9.49 2.29 -20.01
N ILE A 109 -9.44 1.15 -20.69
CA ILE A 109 -9.98 1.01 -22.06
C ILE A 109 -11.50 1.19 -22.06
N ALA A 110 -12.20 0.62 -21.08
CA ALA A 110 -13.64 0.76 -20.97
C ALA A 110 -14.04 2.23 -20.76
N ALA A 111 -13.29 2.98 -19.96
CA ALA A 111 -13.51 4.41 -19.76
C ALA A 111 -13.32 5.21 -21.06
N ILE A 112 -12.26 4.92 -21.83
CA ILE A 112 -12.04 5.56 -23.14
C ILE A 112 -13.17 5.21 -24.11
N ALA A 113 -13.51 3.93 -24.25
CA ALA A 113 -14.57 3.49 -25.15
C ALA A 113 -15.92 4.14 -24.82
N MET A 114 -16.23 4.28 -23.53
CA MET A 114 -17.41 5.00 -23.06
C MET A 114 -17.35 6.48 -23.46
N ALA A 115 -16.23 7.16 -23.23
CA ALA A 115 -16.05 8.57 -23.57
C ALA A 115 -16.17 8.83 -25.08
N GLU A 116 -15.52 8.02 -25.91
CA GLU A 116 -15.61 8.09 -27.37
C GLU A 116 -17.04 7.83 -27.87
N GLY A 117 -17.73 6.84 -27.28
CA GLY A 117 -19.13 6.54 -27.59
C GLY A 117 -20.06 7.71 -27.27
N LEU A 118 -19.83 8.45 -26.17
CA LEU A 118 -20.58 9.67 -25.84
C LEU A 118 -20.34 10.80 -26.86
N LEU A 119 -19.19 10.81 -27.52
CA LEU A 119 -18.84 11.77 -28.57
C LEU A 119 -19.29 11.33 -29.98
N GLY A 120 -19.88 10.13 -30.11
CA GLY A 120 -20.30 9.57 -31.38
C GLY A 120 -19.16 9.02 -32.24
N ASN A 121 -17.97 8.86 -31.67
CA ASN A 121 -16.82 8.28 -32.35
C ASN A 121 -16.87 6.75 -32.26
N GLU A 122 -16.55 6.07 -33.37
CA GLU A 122 -16.27 4.64 -33.32
C GLU A 122 -14.83 4.41 -32.88
N MET A 123 -14.66 3.63 -31.81
CA MET A 123 -13.33 3.30 -31.32
C MET A 123 -12.68 2.27 -32.23
N VAL A 124 -11.76 2.71 -33.10
CA VAL A 124 -11.02 1.84 -34.04
C VAL A 124 -9.70 1.40 -33.40
N ALA A 125 -9.70 0.52 -32.36
CA ALA A 125 -8.44 -0.06 -31.92
C ALA A 125 -8.49 -1.38 -31.13
N ASN A 126 -7.50 -2.20 -31.45
CA ASN A 126 -7.03 -3.49 -30.92
C ASN A 126 -6.65 -3.51 -29.42
N ALA A 127 -7.33 -2.73 -28.58
CA ALA A 127 -6.96 -2.57 -27.17
C ALA A 127 -7.07 -3.89 -26.38
N ARG A 128 -7.99 -4.78 -26.79
CA ARG A 128 -8.08 -6.16 -26.28
C ARG A 128 -6.86 -7.01 -26.65
N ASP A 129 -6.36 -6.88 -27.88
CA ASP A 129 -5.18 -7.59 -28.34
C ASP A 129 -3.92 -7.10 -27.62
N ALA A 130 -3.82 -5.79 -27.36
CA ALA A 130 -2.73 -5.21 -26.56
C ALA A 130 -2.76 -5.71 -25.11
N ILE A 131 -3.93 -5.78 -24.48
CA ILE A 131 -4.07 -6.44 -23.15
C ILE A 131 -3.66 -7.90 -23.23
N ALA A 132 -4.08 -8.62 -24.27
CA ALA A 132 -3.75 -10.03 -24.41
C ALA A 132 -2.24 -10.27 -24.61
N GLN A 133 -1.53 -9.33 -25.23
CA GLN A 133 -0.07 -9.38 -25.34
C GLN A 133 0.64 -9.08 -24.01
N LEU A 134 0.14 -8.11 -23.24
CA LEU A 134 0.73 -7.72 -21.95
C LEU A 134 0.42 -8.72 -20.83
N TYR A 135 -0.78 -9.32 -20.87
CA TYR A 135 -1.31 -10.22 -19.85
C TYR A 135 -1.87 -11.51 -20.46
N PRO A 136 -1.03 -12.34 -21.11
CA PRO A 136 -1.49 -13.49 -21.91
C PRO A 136 -2.21 -14.56 -21.09
N ASP A 137 -1.83 -14.76 -19.83
CA ASP A 137 -2.52 -15.72 -18.95
C ASP A 137 -3.86 -15.18 -18.45
N THR A 138 -3.94 -13.87 -18.23
CA THR A 138 -5.19 -13.21 -17.84
C THR A 138 -6.20 -13.14 -18.99
N ALA A 139 -5.72 -13.01 -20.23
CA ALA A 139 -6.57 -12.95 -21.43
C ALA A 139 -7.39 -14.22 -21.67
N LYS A 140 -6.96 -15.35 -21.10
CA LYS A 140 -7.66 -16.65 -21.16
C LYS A 140 -8.83 -16.72 -20.17
N LEU A 141 -8.91 -15.78 -19.22
CA LEU A 141 -9.93 -15.78 -18.17
C LEU A 141 -11.20 -15.09 -18.65
N SER A 142 -12.36 -15.57 -18.20
CA SER A 142 -13.60 -14.82 -18.34
C SER A 142 -13.56 -13.54 -17.48
N PRO A 143 -14.29 -12.47 -17.84
CA PRO A 143 -14.34 -11.24 -17.03
C PRO A 143 -14.73 -11.51 -15.57
N ARG A 144 -15.67 -12.44 -15.34
CA ARG A 144 -16.10 -12.83 -13.99
C ARG A 144 -15.00 -13.52 -13.20
N GLU A 145 -14.20 -14.37 -13.85
CA GLU A 145 -13.08 -15.05 -13.20
C GLU A 145 -11.94 -14.07 -12.91
N LEU A 146 -11.66 -13.14 -13.82
CA LEU A 146 -10.69 -12.08 -13.60
C LEU A 146 -11.09 -11.19 -12.41
N GLU A 147 -12.34 -10.72 -12.36
CA GLU A 147 -12.86 -9.93 -11.25
C GLU A 147 -12.78 -10.69 -9.91
N ARG A 148 -13.04 -12.00 -9.93
CA ARG A 148 -12.88 -12.85 -8.73
C ARG A 148 -11.42 -12.94 -8.28
N ARG A 149 -10.48 -13.10 -9.22
CA ARG A 149 -9.04 -13.23 -8.96
C ARG A 149 -8.43 -11.90 -8.49
N SER A 150 -8.72 -10.81 -9.19
CA SER A 150 -8.28 -9.45 -8.79
C SER A 150 -8.94 -9.02 -7.48
N GLY A 151 -10.16 -9.49 -7.22
CA GLY A 151 -10.94 -9.23 -6.01
C GLY A 151 -10.22 -9.59 -4.71
N GLN A 152 -9.27 -10.54 -4.73
CA GLN A 152 -8.47 -10.88 -3.55
C GLN A 152 -7.59 -9.73 -3.06
N PHE A 153 -7.22 -8.80 -3.95
CA PHE A 153 -6.43 -7.61 -3.62
C PHE A 153 -7.29 -6.39 -3.24
N LYS A 154 -8.62 -6.55 -3.19
CA LYS A 154 -9.53 -5.51 -2.70
C LYS A 154 -9.52 -5.52 -1.17
N TYR A 155 -9.61 -4.32 -0.59
CA TYR A 155 -9.59 -4.08 0.85
C TYR A 155 -10.37 -5.11 1.67
N ARG A 156 -11.65 -5.33 1.36
CA ARG A 156 -12.51 -6.27 2.11
C ARG A 156 -12.01 -7.72 2.07
N ALA A 157 -11.45 -8.16 0.95
CA ALA A 157 -10.91 -9.51 0.83
C ALA A 157 -9.61 -9.65 1.63
N ILE A 158 -8.73 -8.64 1.56
CA ILE A 158 -7.51 -8.58 2.36
C ILE A 158 -7.84 -8.63 3.85
N LEU A 159 -8.81 -7.85 4.33
CA LEU A 159 -9.18 -7.88 5.74
C LEU A 159 -9.68 -9.25 6.20
N ARG A 160 -10.53 -9.90 5.40
CA ARG A 160 -11.01 -11.26 5.73
C ARG A 160 -9.84 -12.24 5.78
N PHE A 161 -8.89 -12.13 4.86
CA PHE A 161 -7.68 -12.94 4.85
C PHE A 161 -6.83 -12.69 6.10
N LEU A 162 -6.61 -11.43 6.49
CA LEU A 162 -5.79 -11.09 7.66
C LEU A 162 -6.48 -11.41 9.01
N ALA A 163 -7.81 -11.46 9.01
CA ALA A 163 -8.60 -11.87 10.18
C ALA A 163 -8.72 -13.39 10.36
N ASP A 164 -8.34 -14.18 9.35
CA ASP A 164 -8.34 -15.64 9.44
C ASP A 164 -7.41 -16.10 10.57
N GLU A 165 -7.86 -17.11 11.35
CA GLU A 165 -7.18 -17.57 12.56
C GLU A 165 -5.73 -17.99 12.32
N LYS A 166 -5.41 -18.46 11.11
CA LYS A 166 -4.04 -18.82 10.73
C LYS A 166 -3.07 -17.64 10.83
N TYR A 167 -3.55 -16.42 10.58
CA TYR A 167 -2.72 -15.22 10.57
C TYR A 167 -2.96 -14.37 11.82
N ALA A 168 -4.20 -14.26 12.29
CA ALA A 168 -4.61 -13.51 13.49
C ALA A 168 -3.96 -12.12 13.57
N PHE A 169 -3.89 -11.44 12.41
CA PHE A 169 -3.37 -10.08 12.30
C PHE A 169 -4.40 -9.05 12.79
N VAL A 170 -5.69 -9.38 12.69
CA VAL A 170 -6.81 -8.60 13.23
C VAL A 170 -7.38 -9.37 14.43
N ALA A 171 -6.94 -9.04 15.64
CA ALA A 171 -7.39 -9.67 16.87
C ALA A 171 -7.63 -8.62 17.97
N LYS A 172 -8.49 -8.94 18.96
CA LYS A 172 -8.86 -8.00 20.04
C LYS A 172 -7.66 -7.56 20.88
N ASP A 173 -6.67 -8.45 21.02
CA ASP A 173 -5.39 -8.25 21.69
C ASP A 173 -4.31 -7.63 20.79
N ARG A 174 -4.58 -7.47 19.49
CA ARG A 174 -3.68 -6.86 18.49
C ARG A 174 -4.38 -5.73 17.74
N PRO A 175 -4.63 -4.59 18.41
CA PRO A 175 -5.56 -3.57 17.94
C PRO A 175 -5.08 -2.80 16.71
N PHE A 176 -3.81 -2.88 16.33
CA PHE A 176 -3.23 -2.04 15.28
C PHE A 176 -3.97 -2.13 13.93
N LEU A 177 -4.15 -3.33 13.38
CA LEU A 177 -4.92 -3.51 12.15
C LEU A 177 -6.42 -3.33 12.38
N ALA A 178 -6.92 -3.53 13.60
CA ALA A 178 -8.30 -3.27 13.96
C ALA A 178 -8.63 -1.76 14.00
N GLN A 179 -7.64 -0.90 14.22
CA GLN A 179 -7.77 0.57 14.18
C GLN A 179 -7.75 1.11 12.75
N ILE A 180 -6.98 0.50 11.85
CA ILE A 180 -6.93 0.88 10.43
C ILE A 180 -8.31 0.69 9.75
N ILE A 181 -9.12 -0.27 10.19
CA ILE A 181 -10.39 -0.61 9.54
C ILE A 181 -11.45 0.51 9.70
N PRO A 182 -11.78 0.99 10.92
CA PRO A 182 -12.65 2.14 11.11
C PRO A 182 -12.13 3.39 10.42
N THR A 183 -10.82 3.66 10.54
CA THR A 183 -10.17 4.81 9.92
C THR A 183 -10.36 4.78 8.40
N TYR A 184 -10.07 3.66 7.74
CA TYR A 184 -10.30 3.49 6.30
C TYR A 184 -11.76 3.76 5.89
N ALA A 185 -12.71 3.24 6.67
CA ALA A 185 -14.13 3.41 6.38
C ALA A 185 -14.59 4.87 6.52
N LEU A 186 -14.16 5.55 7.59
CA LEU A 186 -14.45 6.97 7.83
C LEU A 186 -13.86 7.86 6.74
N LEU A 187 -12.62 7.55 6.32
CA LEU A 187 -11.93 8.31 5.28
C LEU A 187 -12.53 8.13 3.88
N SER A 188 -13.46 7.19 3.69
CA SER A 188 -14.12 6.98 2.39
C SER A 188 -14.93 8.20 1.94
N SER A 189 -15.50 8.96 2.88
CA SER A 189 -16.26 10.18 2.52
C SER A 189 -15.35 11.23 1.87
N PHE A 190 -14.10 11.35 2.31
CA PHE A 190 -13.14 12.35 1.82
C PHE A 190 -12.75 12.10 0.36
N VAL A 191 -12.50 10.85 0.00
CA VAL A 191 -12.08 10.51 -1.37
C VAL A 191 -13.21 10.67 -2.39
N HIS A 192 -14.46 10.47 -1.97
CA HIS A 192 -15.61 10.52 -2.87
C HIS A 192 -16.40 11.84 -2.80
N GLY A 193 -15.92 12.84 -2.06
CA GLY A 193 -16.67 14.09 -1.85
C GLY A 193 -18.04 13.85 -1.19
N GLY A 194 -18.11 12.87 -0.29
CA GLY A 194 -19.35 12.50 0.39
C GLY A 194 -19.83 13.59 1.35
N PRO A 195 -21.14 13.68 1.62
CA PRO A 195 -21.74 14.77 2.40
C PRO A 195 -21.29 14.83 3.86
N TYR A 196 -20.77 13.72 4.41
CA TYR A 196 -20.20 13.71 5.76
C TYR A 196 -18.90 14.51 5.83
N THR A 197 -18.19 14.64 4.72
CA THR A 197 -16.98 15.44 4.61
C THR A 197 -17.26 16.92 4.85
N ASP A 198 -18.39 17.44 4.36
CA ASP A 198 -18.78 18.84 4.57
C ASP A 198 -18.94 19.18 6.05
N LEU A 199 -19.45 18.22 6.84
CA LEU A 199 -19.61 18.37 8.30
C LEU A 199 -18.26 18.42 9.02
N GLU A 200 -17.29 17.60 8.62
CA GLU A 200 -15.95 17.65 9.20
C GLU A 200 -15.17 18.88 8.74
N MET A 201 -15.33 19.29 7.48
CA MET A 201 -14.67 20.48 6.92
C MET A 201 -15.04 21.77 7.67
N ALA A 202 -16.25 21.85 8.22
CA ALA A 202 -16.66 22.97 9.08
C ALA A 202 -15.73 23.17 10.30
N ASN A 203 -15.07 22.09 10.74
CA ASN A 203 -14.16 22.09 11.89
C ASN A 203 -12.68 22.20 11.49
N PHE A 204 -12.32 22.31 10.21
CA PHE A 204 -10.92 22.35 9.77
C PHE A 204 -10.19 23.64 10.13
N SER A 205 -10.92 24.68 10.53
CA SER A 205 -10.35 25.88 11.13
C SER A 205 -9.92 25.68 12.59
N GLN A 206 -10.34 24.59 13.23
CA GLN A 206 -10.00 24.29 14.62
C GLN A 206 -8.61 23.62 14.71
N PRO A 207 -7.77 24.00 15.70
CA PRO A 207 -6.46 23.37 15.90
C PRO A 207 -6.51 21.85 16.07
N SER A 208 -7.63 21.32 16.58
CA SER A 208 -7.84 19.87 16.75
C SER A 208 -7.80 19.08 15.44
N ALA A 209 -8.15 19.69 14.31
CA ALA A 209 -8.13 19.02 13.01
C ALA A 209 -6.70 18.68 12.55
N ILE A 210 -5.73 19.56 12.85
CA ILE A 210 -4.31 19.31 12.57
C ILE A 210 -3.71 18.37 13.61
N ALA A 211 -4.05 18.52 14.89
CA ALA A 211 -3.58 17.61 15.93
C ALA A 211 -3.97 16.13 15.63
N GLU A 212 -5.16 15.90 15.07
CA GLU A 212 -5.57 14.57 14.59
C GLU A 212 -4.66 14.08 13.44
N CYS A 213 -4.30 14.95 12.51
CA CYS A 213 -3.39 14.61 11.41
C CYS A 213 -1.98 14.29 11.92
N GLU A 214 -1.47 15.06 12.88
CA GLU A 214 -0.17 14.84 13.52
C GLU A 214 -0.12 13.46 14.21
N SER A 215 -1.12 13.10 15.01
CA SER A 215 -1.17 11.78 15.65
C SER A 215 -1.23 10.64 14.62
N ASN A 216 -1.96 10.82 13.52
CA ASN A 216 -2.00 9.82 12.45
C ASN A 216 -0.65 9.70 11.71
N VAL A 217 0.15 10.76 11.69
CA VAL A 217 1.43 10.76 10.96
C VAL A 217 2.49 9.89 11.63
N GLU A 218 2.44 9.78 12.95
CA GLU A 218 3.29 8.89 13.75
C GLU A 218 3.06 7.43 13.34
N VAL A 219 1.78 7.04 13.24
CA VAL A 219 1.36 5.72 12.75
C VAL A 219 1.80 5.50 11.30
N VAL A 220 1.67 6.50 10.44
CA VAL A 220 2.10 6.42 9.03
C VAL A 220 3.61 6.24 8.91
N MET A 221 4.41 6.92 9.73
CA MET A 221 5.87 6.74 9.76
C MET A 221 6.23 5.29 10.14
N LEU A 222 5.62 4.78 11.23
CA LEU A 222 5.81 3.40 11.67
C LEU A 222 5.44 2.39 10.57
N MET A 223 4.27 2.55 9.96
CA MET A 223 3.81 1.71 8.86
C MET A 223 4.79 1.75 7.69
N ASN A 224 5.25 2.93 7.28
CA ASN A 224 6.20 3.09 6.19
C ASN A 224 7.54 2.38 6.48
N ALA A 225 8.09 2.56 7.69
CA ALA A 225 9.32 1.90 8.11
C ALA A 225 9.17 0.36 8.11
N THR A 226 8.01 -0.16 8.56
CA THR A 226 7.77 -1.61 8.56
C THR A 226 7.71 -2.21 7.15
N VAL A 227 7.23 -1.48 6.15
CA VAL A 227 7.19 -1.97 4.75
C VAL A 227 8.59 -2.32 4.26
N PHE A 228 9.57 -1.43 4.47
CA PHE A 228 10.95 -1.70 4.08
C PHE A 228 11.61 -2.74 5.00
N MET A 229 11.41 -2.64 6.32
CA MET A 229 11.95 -3.61 7.28
C MET A 229 11.55 -5.05 6.94
N LEU A 230 10.26 -5.28 6.68
CA LEU A 230 9.73 -6.61 6.36
C LEU A 230 10.16 -7.08 4.97
N THR A 231 10.34 -6.17 4.02
CA THR A 231 10.91 -6.49 2.71
C THR A 231 12.38 -6.93 2.84
N ALA A 232 13.19 -6.18 3.60
CA ALA A 232 14.59 -6.49 3.86
C ALA A 232 14.75 -7.82 4.63
N ALA A 233 13.91 -8.06 5.64
CA ALA A 233 13.90 -9.32 6.38
C ALA A 233 13.48 -10.53 5.53
N ALA A 234 12.61 -10.31 4.54
CA ALA A 234 12.18 -11.37 3.64
C ALA A 234 13.31 -11.74 2.67
N ILE A 235 13.91 -10.75 2.00
CA ILE A 235 14.98 -10.97 1.02
C ILE A 235 16.26 -11.50 1.67
N SER A 236 16.53 -11.18 2.94
CA SER A 236 17.72 -11.67 3.65
C SER A 236 17.75 -13.19 3.86
N ARG A 237 16.63 -13.88 3.60
CA ARG A 237 16.57 -15.35 3.63
C ARG A 237 17.33 -15.99 2.45
N GLU A 238 17.39 -15.28 1.32
CA GLU A 238 18.13 -15.68 0.12
C GLU A 238 19.45 -14.93 -0.02
N HIS A 239 19.51 -13.71 0.52
CA HIS A 239 20.66 -12.80 0.48
C HIS A 239 21.09 -12.37 1.90
N PRO A 240 21.81 -13.25 2.65
CA PRO A 240 22.16 -13.00 4.04
C PRO A 240 22.93 -11.71 4.31
N GLU A 241 23.60 -11.14 3.30
CA GLU A 241 24.25 -9.83 3.35
C GLU A 241 23.30 -8.68 3.76
N PHE A 242 21.98 -8.87 3.61
CA PHE A 242 20.96 -7.90 4.01
C PHE A 242 20.39 -8.14 5.42
N GLY A 243 20.88 -9.14 6.15
CA GLY A 243 20.32 -9.57 7.45
C GLY A 243 20.30 -8.49 8.54
N GLU A 244 21.22 -7.53 8.48
CA GLU A 244 21.34 -6.45 9.48
C GLU A 244 20.37 -5.28 9.24
N ILE A 245 19.75 -5.18 8.06
CA ILE A 245 18.89 -4.02 7.72
C ILE A 245 17.65 -3.99 8.61
N ALA A 246 16.93 -5.11 8.71
CA ALA A 246 15.69 -5.17 9.48
C ALA A 246 15.89 -4.90 10.99
N PRO A 247 16.92 -5.47 11.66
CA PRO A 247 17.29 -5.08 13.02
C PRO A 247 17.57 -3.59 13.19
N LYS A 248 18.29 -2.96 12.25
CA LYS A 248 18.55 -1.50 12.30
C LYS A 248 17.26 -0.69 12.25
N VAL A 249 16.36 -0.98 11.30
CA VAL A 249 15.07 -0.28 11.20
C VAL A 249 14.20 -0.51 12.44
N ASN A 250 14.15 -1.75 12.95
CA ASN A 250 13.42 -2.08 14.17
C ASN A 250 13.95 -1.31 15.40
N SER A 251 15.25 -1.01 15.45
CA SER A 251 15.83 -0.23 16.54
C SER A 251 15.30 1.20 16.58
N ILE A 252 15.10 1.83 15.40
CA ILE A 252 14.51 3.16 15.27
C ILE A 252 13.05 3.11 15.73
N ILE A 253 12.28 2.16 15.21
CA ILE A 253 10.87 1.97 15.60
C ILE A 253 10.73 1.82 17.12
N LYS A 254 11.58 1.00 17.74
CA LYS A 254 11.55 0.79 19.20
C LYS A 254 11.85 2.05 19.98
N ARG A 255 12.88 2.82 19.59
CA ARG A 255 13.20 4.10 20.24
C ARG A 255 12.06 5.10 20.10
N PHE A 256 11.47 5.18 18.91
CA PHE A 256 10.34 6.06 18.65
C PHE A 256 9.15 5.74 19.56
N VAL A 257 8.75 4.46 19.63
CA VAL A 257 7.63 4.03 20.48
C VAL A 257 7.94 4.12 21.98
N SER A 258 9.18 3.87 22.40
CA SER A 258 9.56 3.91 23.83
C SER A 258 9.56 5.31 24.42
N ASP A 259 9.74 6.34 23.57
CA ASP A 259 9.74 7.73 24.01
C ASP A 259 8.31 8.30 24.18
N GLU A 260 7.28 7.54 23.82
CA GLU A 260 5.85 7.89 23.96
C GLU A 260 5.17 7.24 25.19
N THR A 261 5.90 6.43 25.97
CA THR A 261 5.43 5.76 27.20
C THR A 261 6.15 6.24 28.44
#